data_AF-A0A6I3V0C8-F1
#
_entry.id   AF-A0A6I3V0C8-F1
#
_cell.length_a   1.000
_cell.length_b   1.000
_cell.length_c   1.000
_cell.angle_alpha   90.00
_cell.angle_beta   90.00
_cell.angle_gamma   90.00
#
_symmetry.space_group_name_H-M   'P 1'
#
loop_
_entity.id
_entity.type
_entity.pdbx_description
1 polymer ?
#
loop_
_entity_poly.entity_id
_entity_poly.type
_entity_poly.pdbx_seq_one_letter_code
_entity_poly.pdbx_strand_id
1 'polypeptide(L)'
;YKATNTPAGRDLVKEFVDAVRAEGLKVGLYFSLIDWHHPDFPKYADLNHPMRGNEAYRDEKINFDSYLEYLHNQVKEIVTGYGQIDILWFDYS
;
A
#
# COMPACT_ATOMS: atom_id res chain seq x y z
N TYR A 1 3.92 5.91 6.87
CA TYR A 1 2.95 5.27 7.77
C TYR A 1 3.17 3.76 7.69
N LYS A 2 3.89 3.14 8.64
CA LYS A 2 4.32 1.72 8.55
C LYS A 2 4.57 1.09 9.91
N ALA A 3 4.54 -0.24 9.97
CA ALA A 3 4.63 -1.03 11.20
C ALA A 3 5.92 -0.79 12.01
N THR A 4 7.06 -0.57 11.35
CA THR A 4 8.35 -0.32 12.03
C THR A 4 8.39 0.99 12.83
N ASN A 5 7.47 1.93 12.55
CA ASN A 5 7.34 3.18 13.32
C ASN A 5 6.29 3.07 14.45
N THR A 6 5.72 1.89 14.68
CA THR A 6 4.81 1.61 15.79
C THR A 6 5.56 0.90 16.93
N PRO A 7 4.96 0.70 18.12
CA PRO A 7 5.58 -0.09 19.19
C PRO A 7 5.99 -1.51 18.80
N ALA A 8 5.43 -2.08 17.72
CA ALA A 8 5.86 -3.37 17.21
C ALA A 8 7.33 -3.34 16.73
N GLY A 9 7.78 -2.22 16.13
CA GLY A 9 9.18 -2.01 15.74
C GLY A 9 9.74 -3.03 14.73
N ARG A 10 8.86 -3.73 14.00
CA ARG A 10 9.21 -4.92 13.20
C ARG A 10 8.67 -4.83 11.78
N ASP A 11 9.37 -5.50 10.87
CA ASP A 11 8.90 -5.74 9.51
C ASP A 11 8.04 -7.01 9.49
N LEU A 12 6.74 -6.83 9.67
CA LEU A 12 5.78 -7.92 9.75
C LEU A 12 5.66 -8.69 8.41
N VAL A 13 5.88 -8.01 7.28
CA VAL A 13 5.82 -8.63 5.95
C VAL A 13 7.01 -9.55 5.77
N LYS A 14 8.22 -9.10 6.15
CA LYS A 14 9.42 -9.92 6.06
C LYS A 14 9.29 -11.21 6.88
N GLU A 15 8.80 -11.11 8.10
CA GLU A 15 8.61 -12.28 8.97
C GLU A 15 7.59 -13.26 8.40
N PHE A 16 6.46 -12.76 7.87
CA PHE A 16 5.47 -13.59 7.17
C PHE A 16 6.09 -14.32 5.98
N VAL A 17 6.80 -13.57 5.11
CA VAL A 17 7.44 -14.11 3.91
C VAL A 17 8.47 -15.20 4.27
N ASP A 18 9.30 -14.95 5.28
CA ASP A 18 10.32 -15.90 5.72
C ASP A 18 9.69 -17.17 6.31
N ALA A 19 8.63 -17.05 7.11
CA ALA A 19 7.91 -18.19 7.69
C ALA A 19 7.18 -19.04 6.64
N VAL A 20 6.43 -18.42 5.73
CA VAL A 20 5.71 -19.11 4.65
C VAL A 20 6.69 -19.88 3.76
N ARG A 21 7.83 -19.26 3.44
CA ARG A 21 8.86 -19.87 2.61
C ARG A 21 9.56 -21.03 3.32
N ALA A 22 9.79 -20.94 4.63
CA ALA A 22 10.41 -22.01 5.41
C ALA A 22 9.58 -23.31 5.39
N GLU A 23 8.25 -23.18 5.28
CA GLU A 23 7.31 -24.30 5.14
C GLU A 23 7.14 -24.79 3.69
N GLY A 24 7.93 -24.27 2.74
CA GLY A 24 7.88 -24.67 1.33
C GLY A 24 6.63 -24.19 0.58
N LEU A 25 5.91 -23.21 1.12
CA LEU A 25 4.72 -22.63 0.50
C LEU A 25 5.11 -21.47 -0.43
N LYS A 26 4.28 -21.26 -1.46
CA LYS A 26 4.40 -20.10 -2.35
C LYS A 26 4.01 -18.82 -1.63
N VAL A 27 4.77 -17.75 -1.85
CA VAL A 27 4.57 -16.46 -1.20
C VAL A 27 3.66 -15.58 -2.06
N GLY A 28 2.51 -15.22 -1.52
CA GLY A 28 1.60 -14.24 -2.11
C GLY A 28 1.46 -13.00 -1.24
N LEU A 29 1.53 -11.82 -1.85
CA LEU A 29 1.32 -10.54 -1.18
C LEU A 29 0.18 -9.77 -1.85
N TYR A 30 -0.75 -9.29 -1.03
CA TYR A 30 -1.79 -8.36 -1.43
C TYR A 30 -1.25 -6.93 -1.36
N PHE A 31 -1.62 -6.08 -2.32
CA PHE A 31 -1.31 -4.65 -2.30
C PHE A 31 -2.49 -3.84 -2.84
N SER A 32 -3.01 -2.90 -2.04
CA SER A 32 -4.11 -2.04 -2.49
C SER A 32 -3.58 -0.94 -3.40
N LEU A 33 -4.21 -0.77 -4.56
CA LEU A 33 -3.98 0.39 -5.44
C LEU A 33 -4.73 1.63 -4.95
N ILE A 34 -5.59 1.49 -3.94
CA ILE A 34 -6.31 2.57 -3.28
C ILE A 34 -5.57 2.91 -1.99
N ASP A 35 -5.30 4.19 -1.75
CA ASP A 35 -4.62 4.64 -0.53
C ASP A 35 -5.34 5.84 0.09
N TRP A 36 -6.11 5.62 1.15
CA TRP A 36 -6.83 6.69 1.86
C TRP A 36 -5.97 7.52 2.81
N HIS A 37 -4.68 7.19 2.93
CA HIS A 37 -3.73 7.91 3.77
C HIS A 37 -2.85 8.86 2.94
N HIS A 38 -2.48 8.49 1.70
CA HIS A 38 -1.61 9.33 0.88
C HIS A 38 -2.28 10.70 0.56
N PRO A 39 -1.61 11.83 0.82
CA PRO A 39 -2.21 13.16 0.64
C PRO A 39 -2.59 13.47 -0.81
N ASP A 40 -1.93 12.87 -1.79
CA ASP A 40 -2.27 13.04 -3.21
C ASP A 40 -3.26 12.01 -3.78
N PHE A 41 -3.86 11.16 -2.95
CA PHE A 41 -4.96 10.29 -3.39
C PHE A 41 -6.30 11.08 -3.41
N PRO A 42 -7.18 10.87 -4.40
CA PRO A 42 -8.49 11.54 -4.49
C PRO A 42 -9.37 11.32 -3.26
N LYS A 43 -10.05 12.39 -2.80
CA LYS A 43 -10.84 12.37 -1.56
C LYS A 43 -12.30 12.77 -1.75
N TYR A 44 -12.56 14.05 -2.04
CA TYR A 44 -13.91 14.62 -1.94
C TYR A 44 -14.94 13.96 -2.85
N ALA A 45 -14.57 13.74 -4.12
CA ALA A 45 -15.45 13.15 -5.13
C ALA A 45 -15.19 11.65 -5.35
N ASP A 46 -14.29 11.04 -4.57
CA ASP A 46 -14.02 9.62 -4.66
C ASP A 46 -15.21 8.80 -4.14
N LEU A 47 -15.44 7.61 -4.72
CA LEU A 47 -16.60 6.78 -4.41
C LEU A 47 -16.56 6.25 -2.96
N ASN A 48 -15.38 5.89 -2.47
CA ASN A 48 -15.21 5.11 -1.25
C ASN A 48 -14.32 5.80 -0.20
N HIS A 49 -13.55 6.84 -0.58
CA HIS A 49 -12.65 7.54 0.34
C HIS A 49 -13.39 7.99 1.61
N PRO A 50 -12.79 7.83 2.81
CA PRO A 50 -13.42 8.21 4.07
C PRO A 50 -13.83 9.69 4.16
N MET A 51 -13.09 10.55 3.46
CA MET A 51 -13.34 11.99 3.37
C MET A 51 -14.23 12.41 2.18
N ARG A 52 -14.90 11.47 1.50
CA ARG A 52 -15.85 11.80 0.43
C ARG A 52 -16.95 12.73 0.94
N GLY A 53 -17.31 13.75 0.16
CA GLY A 53 -18.29 14.76 0.54
C GLY A 53 -17.88 15.69 1.69
N ASN A 54 -16.66 15.58 2.24
CA ASN A 54 -16.18 16.49 3.27
C ASN A 54 -15.70 17.80 2.64
N GLU A 55 -16.42 18.89 2.89
CA GLU A 55 -16.17 20.23 2.35
C GLU A 55 -14.72 20.73 2.49
N ALA A 56 -14.00 20.29 3.53
CA ALA A 56 -12.59 20.65 3.72
C ALA A 56 -11.69 20.22 2.54
N TYR A 57 -12.12 19.23 1.75
CA TYR A 57 -11.37 18.66 0.63
C TYR A 57 -11.97 18.97 -0.74
N ARG A 58 -13.06 19.75 -0.83
CA ARG A 58 -13.79 20.01 -2.08
C ARG A 58 -12.89 20.58 -3.18
N ASP A 59 -12.07 21.57 -2.82
CA ASP A 59 -11.20 22.30 -3.74
C ASP A 59 -9.72 21.92 -3.55
N GLU A 60 -9.45 20.77 -2.91
CA GLU A 60 -8.08 20.29 -2.69
C GLU A 60 -7.38 20.04 -4.03
N LYS A 61 -6.19 20.61 -4.19
CA LYS A 61 -5.33 20.34 -5.34
C LYS A 61 -4.36 19.22 -4.98
N ILE A 62 -4.53 18.08 -5.62
CA ILE A 62 -3.63 16.93 -5.50
C ILE A 62 -2.69 16.83 -6.71
N ASN A 63 -1.51 16.25 -6.51
CA ASN A 63 -0.63 15.84 -7.60
C ASN A 63 -0.63 14.31 -7.73
N PHE A 64 -1.53 13.79 -8.56
CA PHE A 64 -1.70 12.34 -8.68
C PHE A 64 -0.45 11.62 -9.21
N ASP A 65 0.38 12.29 -10.02
CA ASP A 65 1.66 11.71 -10.47
C ASP A 65 2.60 11.42 -9.29
N SER A 66 2.56 12.23 -8.24
CA SER A 66 3.31 11.97 -7.00
C SER A 66 2.84 10.70 -6.31
N TYR A 67 1.53 10.43 -6.31
CA TYR A 67 0.99 9.18 -5.80
C TYR A 67 1.39 7.99 -6.67
N LEU A 68 1.36 8.13 -8.00
CA LEU A 68 1.78 7.07 -8.92
C LEU A 68 3.26 6.73 -8.76
N GLU A 69 4.12 7.73 -8.57
CA GLU A 69 5.54 7.50 -8.27
C GLU A 69 5.71 6.77 -6.94
N TYR A 70 5.02 7.20 -5.88
CA TYR A 70 5.01 6.52 -4.58
C TYR A 70 4.56 5.06 -4.69
N LEU A 71 3.43 4.81 -5.38
CA LEU A 71 2.87 3.49 -5.62
C LEU A 71 3.87 2.57 -6.33
N HIS A 72 4.45 3.03 -7.44
CA HIS A 72 5.44 2.25 -8.19
C HIS A 72 6.71 1.98 -7.37
N ASN A 73 7.15 2.94 -6.55
CA ASN A 73 8.28 2.74 -5.65
C ASN A 73 7.98 1.67 -4.59
N GLN A 74 6.77 1.65 -4.00
CA GLN A 74 6.38 0.61 -3.06
C GLN A 74 6.29 -0.77 -3.71
N VAL A 75 5.70 -0.88 -4.90
CA VAL A 75 5.68 -2.14 -5.66
C VAL A 75 7.10 -2.60 -5.95
N LYS A 76 8.00 -1.69 -6.33
CA LYS A 76 9.43 -1.99 -6.55
C LYS A 76 10.09 -2.50 -5.27
N GLU A 77 9.85 -1.87 -4.12
CA GLU A 77 10.34 -2.36 -2.82
C GLU A 77 9.85 -3.79 -2.54
N ILE A 78 8.58 -4.10 -2.81
CA ILE A 78 8.02 -5.44 -2.61
C ILE A 78 8.73 -6.49 -3.49
N VAL A 79 8.85 -6.24 -4.78
CA VAL A 79 9.40 -7.23 -5.74
C VAL A 79 10.93 -7.30 -5.75
N THR A 80 11.62 -6.43 -5.00
CA THR A 80 13.09 -6.45 -4.88
C THR A 80 13.59 -6.72 -3.46
N GLY A 81 12.81 -6.41 -2.42
CA GLY A 81 13.21 -6.49 -1.02
C GLY A 81 12.88 -7.80 -0.30
N TYR A 82 11.90 -8.58 -0.78
CA TYR A 82 11.38 -9.76 -0.08
C TYR A 82 11.72 -11.10 -0.73
N GLY A 83 12.62 -11.11 -1.71
CA GLY A 83 12.98 -12.29 -2.50
C GLY A 83 11.92 -12.62 -3.55
N GLN A 84 11.85 -13.89 -3.96
CA GLN A 84 10.83 -14.33 -4.92
C GLN A 84 9.42 -14.19 -4.32
N ILE A 85 8.55 -13.53 -5.09
CA ILE A 85 7.11 -13.40 -4.84
C ILE A 85 6.38 -14.17 -5.95
N ASP A 86 5.54 -15.12 -5.56
CA ASP A 86 4.82 -15.99 -6.50
C ASP A 86 3.48 -15.40 -6.94
N ILE A 87 2.87 -14.57 -6.08
CA ILE A 87 1.63 -13.85 -6.38
C ILE A 87 1.77 -12.41 -5.87
N LEU A 88 1.57 -11.44 -6.76
CA LEU A 88 1.29 -10.07 -6.38
C LEU A 88 -0.16 -9.78 -6.75
N TRP A 89 -0.98 -9.60 -5.73
CA TRP A 89 -2.42 -9.44 -5.89
C TRP A 89 -2.82 -7.99 -5.67
N PHE A 90 -3.16 -7.30 -6.76
CA PHE A 90 -3.70 -5.94 -6.71
C PHE A 90 -5.21 -5.96 -6.60
N ASP A 91 -5.76 -5.02 -5.84
CA ASP A 91 -7.20 -4.93 -5.57
C ASP A 91 -7.89 -3.74 -6.23
N TYR A 92 -9.21 -3.87 -6.36
CA TYR A 92 -10.08 -2.79 -5.91
C TYR A 92 -11.39 -3.30 -5.25
N SER A 93 -11.88 -2.52 -4.27
CA SER A 93 -13.26 -2.51 -3.77
C SER A 93 -13.75 -1.07 -3.61
#